data_AF-F2J5N1-F1
#
_entry.id   AF-F2J5N1-F1
#
_cell.length_a   1.000
_cell.length_b   1.000
_cell.length_c   1.000
_cell.angle_alpha   90.00
_cell.angle_beta   90.00
_cell.angle_gamma   90.00
#
_symmetry.space_group_name_H-M   'P 1'
#
loop_
_entity.id
_entity.type
_entity.pdbx_description
1 polymer ?
#
loop_
_entity_poly.entity_id
_entity_poly.type
_entity_poly.pdbx_seq_one_letter_code
_entity_poly.pdbx_strand_id
1 'polypeptide(L)'
;MISGRLTMRAAVERNQASGTDAWGNPVAPDFQAIGTLNCFVWSTSSREITDGEKTAMIEDIRALFPLGADIAEDDEIAAVTDRRGTVIVPGRLKVEGPVQHKHSHLEAALKRIG
;
A
#
# COMPACT_ATOMS: atom_id res chain seq x y z
N MET A 1 16.99 -15.78 6.67
CA MET A 1 17.24 -14.33 6.84
C MET A 1 16.43 -13.59 5.76
N ILE A 2 15.28 -12.99 6.09
CA ILE A 2 14.36 -12.37 5.11
C ILE A 2 14.69 -10.88 4.84
N SER A 3 15.53 -10.24 5.65
CA SER A 3 15.96 -8.85 5.40
C SER A 3 16.66 -8.66 4.04
N GLY A 4 17.27 -9.72 3.48
CA GLY A 4 17.82 -9.72 2.12
C GLY A 4 16.77 -9.83 1.00
N ARG A 5 15.48 -9.96 1.35
CA ARG A 5 14.35 -10.05 0.41
C ARG A 5 13.57 -8.73 0.26
N LEU A 6 13.84 -7.70 1.07
CA LEU A 6 13.26 -6.35 0.89
C LEU A 6 13.94 -5.62 -0.28
N THR A 7 13.75 -6.14 -1.48
CA THR A 7 14.42 -5.71 -2.72
C THR A 7 13.79 -4.49 -3.36
N MET A 8 12.61 -4.08 -2.90
CA MET A 8 11.78 -3.03 -3.51
C MET A 8 11.76 -1.76 -2.66
N ARG A 9 11.18 -0.71 -3.23
CA ARG A 9 11.00 0.62 -2.64
C ARG A 9 9.56 1.06 -2.84
N ALA A 10 8.86 1.35 -1.74
CA ALA A 10 7.50 1.86 -1.76
C ALA A 10 7.52 3.35 -1.41
N ALA A 11 7.01 4.20 -2.29
CA ALA A 11 6.75 5.60 -2.00
C ALA A 11 5.43 5.71 -1.26
N VAL A 12 5.48 6.06 0.04
CA VAL A 12 4.31 6.06 0.93
C VAL A 12 3.85 7.48 1.20
N GLU A 13 2.55 7.68 1.11
CA GLU A 13 1.80 8.90 1.37
C GLU A 13 0.76 8.64 2.47
N ARG A 14 0.52 9.62 3.33
CA ARG A 14 -0.49 9.55 4.39
C ARG A 14 -1.39 10.76 4.33
N ASN A 15 -2.68 10.52 4.53
CA ASN A 15 -3.66 11.59 4.61
C ASN A 15 -3.44 12.40 5.91
N GLN A 16 -3.17 13.69 5.76
CA GLN A 16 -3.01 14.66 6.86
C GLN A 16 -4.22 15.58 7.02
N ALA A 17 -5.22 15.47 6.12
CA ALA A 17 -6.44 16.27 6.24
C ALA A 17 -7.15 15.91 7.55
N SER A 18 -7.31 16.93 8.40
CA SER A 18 -8.02 16.81 9.67
C SER A 18 -9.05 17.92 9.79
N GLY A 19 -10.18 17.60 10.42
CA GLY A 19 -11.25 18.54 10.67
C GLY A 19 -12.39 18.53 9.65
N THR A 20 -13.22 19.56 9.75
CA THR A 20 -14.38 19.77 8.89
C THR A 20 -14.31 21.15 8.25
N ASP A 21 -14.89 21.31 7.07
CA ASP A 21 -15.04 22.60 6.41
C ASP A 21 -16.04 23.50 7.16
N ALA A 22 -16.24 24.73 6.67
CA ALA A 22 -17.17 25.70 7.26
C ALA A 22 -18.65 25.23 7.27
N TRP A 23 -18.97 24.15 6.55
CA TRP A 23 -20.30 23.55 6.46
C TRP A 23 -20.39 22.22 7.20
N GLY A 24 -19.35 21.82 7.94
CA GLY A 24 -19.31 20.56 8.70
C GLY A 24 -19.02 19.32 7.85
N ASN A 25 -18.65 19.46 6.57
CA ASN A 25 -18.24 18.33 5.75
C ASN A 25 -16.79 17.96 6.07
N PRO A 26 -16.40 16.68 5.92
CA PRO A 26 -15.00 16.29 5.98
C PRO A 26 -14.16 17.09 4.97
N VAL A 27 -13.01 17.60 5.41
CA VAL A 27 -12.05 18.24 4.51
C VAL A 27 -11.56 17.21 3.48
N ALA A 28 -11.34 17.66 2.25
CA ALA A 28 -10.78 16.80 1.20
C ALA A 28 -9.46 16.17 1.67
N PRO A 29 -9.21 14.87 1.37
CA PRO A 29 -7.97 14.21 1.75
C PRO A 29 -6.74 14.96 1.22
N ASP A 30 -5.73 15.10 2.08
CA ASP A 30 -4.46 15.73 1.76
C ASP A 30 -3.35 14.70 1.97
N PHE A 31 -3.02 13.97 0.91
CA PHE A 31 -1.99 12.93 0.94
C PHE A 31 -0.61 13.56 0.81
N GLN A 32 0.17 13.47 1.88
CA GLN A 32 1.54 13.98 1.95
C GLN A 32 2.52 12.81 1.98
N ALA A 33 3.64 12.95 1.26
CA ALA A 33 4.67 11.92 1.24
C ALA A 33 5.34 11.78 2.63
N ILE A 34 5.28 10.59 3.20
CA ILE A 34 6.04 10.22 4.42
C ILE A 34 7.48 9.90 4.03
N GLY A 35 7.66 9.18 2.93
CA GLY A 35 8.97 8.82 2.42
C GLY A 35 8.96 7.51 1.64
N THR A 36 10.16 7.06 1.31
CA THR A 36 10.36 5.83 0.53
C THR A 36 10.86 4.72 1.44
N LEU A 37 10.03 3.71 1.64
CA LEU A 37 10.31 2.58 2.53
C LEU A 37 10.87 1.39 1.77
N ASN A 38 11.78 0.65 2.39
CA ASN A 38 12.21 -0.65 1.87
C ASN A 38 11.05 -1.62 2.00
N CYS A 39 10.75 -2.37 0.95
CA CYS A 39 9.63 -3.30 0.98
C CYS A 39 9.88 -4.54 0.11
N PHE A 40 8.97 -5.50 0.21
CA PHE A 40 8.81 -6.57 -0.75
C PHE A 40 7.32 -6.78 -0.98
N VAL A 41 6.86 -6.54 -2.20
CA VAL A 41 5.44 -6.64 -2.58
C VAL A 41 5.25 -7.87 -3.46
N TRP A 42 4.18 -8.62 -3.22
CA TRP A 42 3.81 -9.77 -4.05
C TRP A 42 2.28 -9.90 -4.11
N SER A 43 1.78 -10.51 -5.19
CA SER A 43 0.39 -10.95 -5.28
C SER A 43 0.30 -12.42 -4.91
N THR A 44 -0.69 -12.77 -4.08
CA THR A 44 -0.92 -14.15 -3.62
C THR A 44 -1.83 -14.90 -4.60
N SER A 45 -2.79 -14.20 -5.17
CA SER A 45 -3.64 -14.69 -6.25
C SER A 45 -4.21 -13.52 -7.06
N SER A 46 -4.24 -13.70 -8.38
CA SER A 46 -5.09 -12.89 -9.27
C SER A 46 -6.17 -13.82 -9.79
N ARG A 47 -7.43 -13.54 -9.44
CA ARG A 47 -8.59 -14.28 -9.94
C ARG A 47 -9.56 -13.29 -10.57
N GLU A 48 -9.91 -13.55 -11.82
CA GLU A 48 -10.96 -12.86 -12.53
C GLU A 48 -12.29 -13.56 -12.21
N ILE A 49 -13.21 -12.84 -11.56
CA ILE A 49 -14.57 -13.32 -11.32
C ILE A 49 -15.49 -12.56 -12.26
N THR A 50 -16.15 -13.30 -13.15
CA THR A 50 -17.18 -12.76 -14.04
C THR A 50 -18.54 -13.04 -13.40
N ASP A 51 -19.25 -11.99 -12.98
CA ASP A 51 -20.63 -12.05 -12.52
C ASP A 51 -21.53 -11.34 -13.54
N GLY A 52 -22.10 -12.12 -14.47
CA GLY A 52 -22.89 -11.60 -15.58
C GLY A 52 -22.08 -10.69 -16.52
N GLU A 53 -22.47 -9.41 -16.62
CA GLU A 53 -21.77 -8.39 -17.41
C GLU A 53 -20.65 -7.66 -16.63
N LYS A 54 -20.41 -8.01 -15.37
CA LYS A 54 -19.41 -7.35 -14.52
C LYS A 54 -18.21 -8.26 -14.30
N THR A 55 -17.05 -7.80 -14.71
CA THR A 55 -15.77 -8.43 -14.42
C THR A 55 -15.16 -7.77 -13.19
N ALA A 56 -14.91 -8.55 -12.13
CA ALA A 56 -14.23 -8.09 -10.93
C ALA A 56 -12.88 -8.81 -10.81
N MET A 57 -11.80 -8.03 -10.76
CA MET A 57 -10.46 -8.55 -10.47
C MET A 57 -10.21 -8.46 -8.97
N ILE A 58 -10.15 -9.61 -8.29
CA ILE A 58 -9.71 -9.68 -6.90
C ILE A 58 -8.22 -9.98 -6.93
N GLU A 59 -7.41 -8.96 -6.64
CA GLU A 59 -5.97 -9.08 -6.52
C GLU A 59 -5.59 -9.03 -5.03
N ASP A 60 -5.19 -10.17 -4.47
CA ASP A 60 -4.71 -10.24 -3.08
C ASP A 60 -3.24 -9.84 -3.04
N ILE A 61 -2.99 -8.53 -2.94
CA ILE A 61 -1.64 -7.98 -2.86
C ILE A 61 -1.22 -7.89 -1.39
N ARG A 62 0.01 -8.29 -1.11
CA ARG A 62 0.61 -8.17 0.22
C ARG A 62 2.00 -7.57 0.13
N ALA A 63 2.41 -6.93 1.22
CA ALA A 63 3.72 -6.33 1.33
C ALA A 63 4.37 -6.64 2.68
N LEU A 64 5.70 -6.80 2.66
CA LEU A 64 6.52 -6.84 3.85
C LEU A 64 7.35 -5.56 3.95
N PHE A 65 7.42 -5.02 5.16
CA PHE A 65 8.22 -3.87 5.52
C PHE A 65 9.16 -4.21 6.70
N PRO A 66 10.25 -3.45 6.90
CA PRO A 66 11.08 -3.55 8.10
C PRO A 66 10.25 -3.35 9.37
N LEU A 67 10.66 -3.98 10.47
CA LEU A 67 9.95 -3.91 11.75
C LEU A 67 9.73 -2.47 12.29
N GLY A 68 10.64 -1.56 11.99
CA GLY A 68 10.56 -0.15 12.39
C GLY A 68 10.14 0.80 11.28
N ALA A 69 9.56 0.30 10.18
CA ALA A 69 9.06 1.15 9.12
C ALA A 69 7.80 1.91 9.58
N ASP A 70 7.74 3.21 9.29
CA ASP A 70 6.55 4.03 9.52
C ASP A 70 5.52 3.75 8.41
N ILE A 71 4.77 2.67 8.59
CA ILE A 71 3.65 2.28 7.74
C ILE A 71 2.44 2.01 8.63
N ALA A 72 1.30 2.58 8.27
CA ALA A 72 0.06 2.50 9.02
C ALA A 72 -1.10 2.06 8.11
N GLU A 73 -2.22 1.74 8.75
CA GLU A 73 -3.49 1.57 8.07
C GLU A 73 -3.90 2.87 7.36
N ASP A 74 -4.60 2.76 6.23
CA ASP A 74 -5.03 3.86 5.37
C ASP A 74 -3.92 4.63 4.65
N ASP A 75 -2.64 4.28 4.85
CA ASP A 75 -1.55 4.81 4.03
C ASP A 75 -1.72 4.39 2.56
N GLU A 76 -1.32 5.29 1.66
CA GLU A 76 -1.31 5.05 0.24
C GLU A 76 0.13 4.90 -0.27
N ILE A 77 0.36 3.86 -1.05
CA ILE A 77 1.61 3.62 -1.76
C ILE A 77 1.42 4.16 -3.17
N ALA A 78 2.04 5.30 -3.45
CA ALA A 78 1.96 5.98 -4.73
C ALA A 78 2.67 5.20 -5.85
N ALA A 79 3.79 4.53 -5.52
CA ALA A 79 4.54 3.71 -6.46
C ALA A 79 5.38 2.65 -5.74
N VAL A 80 5.53 1.48 -6.37
CA VAL A 80 6.47 0.43 -5.95
C VAL A 80 7.51 0.25 -7.04
N THR A 81 8.78 0.52 -6.71
CA THR A 81 9.91 0.47 -7.64
C THR A 81 11.02 -0.45 -7.15
N ASP A 82 11.92 -0.84 -8.06
CA ASP A 82 13.21 -1.42 -7.69
C ASP A 82 14.19 -0.32 -7.21
N ARG A 83 15.38 -0.72 -6.78
CA ARG A 83 16.44 0.23 -6.37
C ARG A 83 16.93 1.15 -7.49
N ARG A 84 16.68 0.80 -8.75
CA ARG A 84 17.09 1.55 -9.96
C ARG A 84 15.96 2.46 -10.48
N GLY A 85 14.78 2.43 -9.86
CA GLY A 85 13.60 3.22 -10.23
C GLY A 85 12.64 2.54 -11.20
N THR A 86 12.85 1.28 -11.56
CA THR A 86 11.92 0.52 -12.41
C THR A 86 10.64 0.23 -11.65
N VAL A 87 9.48 0.58 -12.19
CA VAL A 87 8.17 0.27 -11.59
C VAL A 87 7.95 -1.25 -11.59
N ILE A 88 7.71 -1.82 -10.41
CA ILE A 88 7.45 -3.26 -10.23
C ILE A 88 5.95 -3.52 -10.18
N VAL A 89 5.22 -2.70 -9.40
CA VAL A 89 3.77 -2.77 -9.33
C VAL A 89 3.22 -1.47 -9.90
N PRO A 90 2.51 -1.52 -11.04
CA PRO A 90 1.89 -0.32 -11.60
C PRO A 90 0.74 0.14 -10.70
N GLY A 91 0.40 1.43 -10.74
CA GLY A 91 -0.76 1.98 -10.02
C GLY A 91 -0.56 2.20 -8.51
N ARG A 92 -1.52 2.91 -7.92
CA ARG A 92 -1.53 3.22 -6.49
C ARG A 92 -2.12 2.05 -5.70
N LEU A 93 -1.60 1.82 -4.50
CA LEU A 93 -2.09 0.80 -3.58
C LEU A 93 -2.45 1.46 -2.26
N LYS A 94 -3.49 1.00 -1.60
CA LYS A 94 -3.88 1.41 -0.25
C LYS A 94 -3.57 0.29 0.74
N VAL A 95 -3.06 0.63 1.90
CA VAL A 95 -2.94 -0.30 3.04
C VAL A 95 -4.33 -0.56 3.59
N GLU A 96 -4.78 -1.82 3.50
CA GLU A 96 -6.09 -2.25 3.96
C GLU A 96 -5.95 -2.98 5.31
N GLY A 97 -6.60 -2.44 6.33
CA GLY A 97 -6.57 -3.00 7.67
C GLY A 97 -5.27 -2.74 8.43
N PRO A 98 -5.19 -3.23 9.68
CA PRO A 98 -4.04 -3.01 10.55
C PRO A 98 -2.81 -3.77 10.05
N VAL A 99 -1.67 -3.09 10.04
CA VAL A 99 -0.37 -3.68 9.75
C VAL A 99 -0.01 -4.71 10.82
N GLN A 100 0.31 -5.94 10.40
CA GLN A 100 0.53 -7.06 11.31
C GLN A 100 2.02 -7.34 11.52
N HIS A 101 2.39 -7.65 12.76
CA HIS A 101 3.73 -8.12 13.05
C HIS A 101 3.94 -9.56 12.59
N LYS A 102 4.96 -9.80 11.76
CA LYS A 102 5.34 -11.14 11.30
C LYS A 102 6.83 -11.39 11.47
N HIS A 103 7.16 -12.06 12.56
CA HIS A 103 8.52 -12.42 12.98
C HIS A 103 9.46 -11.23 13.15
N SER A 104 10.07 -10.76 12.07
CA SER A 104 11.05 -9.66 12.05
C SER A 104 10.67 -8.54 11.07
N HIS A 105 9.43 -8.56 10.61
CA HIS A 105 8.89 -7.69 9.58
C HIS A 105 7.46 -7.28 9.94
N LEU A 106 6.98 -6.24 9.28
CA LEU A 106 5.59 -5.83 9.26
C LEU A 106 4.96 -6.34 7.97
N GLU A 107 3.78 -6.94 8.04
CA GLU A 107 2.99 -7.37 6.89
C GLU A 107 1.77 -6.47 6.73
N ALA A 108 1.59 -5.91 5.54
CA ALA A 108 0.45 -5.11 5.16
C ALA A 108 -0.34 -5.82 4.05
N ALA A 109 -1.66 -5.87 4.20
CA ALA A 109 -2.55 -6.18 3.08
C ALA A 109 -2.71 -4.92 2.23
N LEU A 110 -2.61 -5.07 0.92
CA LEU A 110 -2.67 -3.97 -0.02
C LEU A 110 -3.84 -4.16 -0.98
N LYS A 111 -4.54 -3.07 -1.26
CA LYS A 111 -5.62 -3.01 -2.23
C LYS A 111 -5.30 -2.01 -3.31
N ARG A 112 -5.50 -2.38 -4.57
CA ARG A 112 -5.35 -1.45 -5.68
C ARG A 112 -6.42 -0.35 -5.61
N ILE A 113 -5.98 0.89 -5.75
CA ILE A 113 -6.85 2.07 -5.85
C ILE A 113 -6.58 2.74 -7.19
N GLY A 114 -7.61 2.83 -8.03
CA GLY A 114 -7.52 3.28 -9.43
C GLY A 114 -8.72 2.81 -10.23
#